data_AF-A0A1X6WL06-F1
#
_entry.id   AF-A0A1X6WL06-F1
#
_cell.length_a   1.000
_cell.length_b   1.000
_cell.length_c   1.000
_cell.angle_alpha   90.00
_cell.angle_beta   90.00
_cell.angle_gamma   90.00
#
_symmetry.space_group_name_H-M   'P 1'
#
loop_
_entity.id
_entity.type
_entity.pdbx_description
1 polymer ?
#
loop_
_entity_poly.entity_id
_entity_poly.type
_entity_poly.pdbx_seq_one_letter_code
_entity_poly.pdbx_strand_id
1 'polypeptide(L)'
;MKKLVINFFVLGGGFFLNGHDTLASETKVNYDLNNHQLLETFTLEEQGEKVTITILDNSLFSRMPDKTYTVSKSKNNAWTISYKVNVKKNKITAAHSGQFTEIQGSFSNTSVKRHSDSLAIGKGSWKYRSATNVVQAKTTVSNNQLVIQ
;
A
#
# COMPACT_ATOMS: atom_id res chain seq x y z
N MET A 1 -59.87 27.09 33.38
CA MET A 1 -59.13 28.16 32.69
C MET A 1 -57.94 27.55 31.96
N LYS A 2 -57.81 27.95 30.69
CA LYS A 2 -56.83 27.69 29.62
C LYS A 2 -55.56 26.87 29.93
N LYS A 3 -55.34 25.87 29.05
CA LYS A 3 -54.12 25.08 28.81
C LYS A 3 -52.95 25.97 28.40
N LEU A 4 -51.72 25.60 28.76
CA LEU A 4 -50.51 26.04 28.06
C LEU A 4 -49.59 24.84 27.83
N VAL A 5 -49.54 24.38 26.59
CA VAL A 5 -48.60 23.37 26.08
C VAL A 5 -47.38 24.15 25.58
N ILE A 6 -46.19 23.86 26.10
CA ILE A 6 -44.94 24.43 25.59
C ILE A 6 -44.29 23.39 24.69
N ASN A 7 -44.45 23.60 23.38
CA ASN A 7 -43.66 22.96 22.34
C ASN A 7 -42.28 23.61 22.30
N PHE A 8 -41.21 22.87 22.56
CA PHE A 8 -39.86 23.27 22.15
C PHE A 8 -39.55 22.63 20.80
N PHE A 9 -39.79 23.39 19.73
CA PHE A 9 -39.16 23.19 18.44
C PHE A 9 -37.75 23.78 18.53
N VAL A 10 -36.71 22.95 18.41
CA VAL A 10 -35.37 23.43 18.06
C VAL A 10 -35.05 22.92 16.67
N LEU A 11 -35.17 23.83 15.71
CA LEU A 11 -34.49 23.80 14.43
C LEU A 11 -32.98 23.73 14.67
N GLY A 12 -32.30 22.77 14.04
CA GLY A 12 -30.85 22.68 14.14
C GLY A 12 -30.27 21.71 13.11
N GLY A 13 -30.10 22.22 11.89
CA GLY A 13 -29.05 21.87 10.93
C GLY A 13 -28.65 20.40 10.77
N GLY A 14 -28.97 19.84 9.60
CA GLY A 14 -28.40 18.58 9.15
C GLY A 14 -26.87 18.64 9.12
N PHE A 15 -26.23 17.75 9.87
CA PHE A 15 -24.84 17.40 9.65
C PHE A 15 -24.80 16.22 8.69
N PHE A 16 -24.81 16.50 7.40
CA PHE A 16 -24.23 15.59 6.43
C PHE A 16 -22.71 15.69 6.60
N LEU A 17 -22.15 14.81 7.43
CA LEU A 17 -20.72 14.51 7.37
C LEU A 17 -20.49 13.74 6.06
N ASN A 18 -20.36 14.49 4.95
CA ASN A 18 -19.60 14.00 3.82
C ASN A 18 -18.17 13.84 4.34
N GLY A 19 -17.84 12.61 4.73
CA GLY A 19 -16.46 12.19 4.87
C GLY A 19 -15.81 12.42 3.52
N HIS A 20 -15.15 13.56 3.38
CA HIS A 20 -14.22 13.78 2.30
C HIS A 20 -13.08 12.83 2.61
N ASP A 21 -13.12 11.64 2.01
CA ASP A 21 -11.94 10.79 1.86
C ASP A 21 -10.88 11.70 1.24
N THR A 22 -10.01 12.22 2.10
CA THR A 22 -8.79 12.88 1.64
C THR A 22 -8.03 11.77 0.95
N LEU A 23 -8.14 11.78 -0.38
CA LEU A 23 -7.32 10.98 -1.27
C LEU A 23 -5.88 11.40 -0.97
N ALA A 24 -5.26 10.72 -0.01
CA ALA A 24 -3.83 10.83 0.21
C ALA A 24 -3.21 10.53 -1.14
N SER A 25 -2.50 11.51 -1.69
CA SER A 25 -1.73 11.32 -2.91
C SER A 25 -0.75 10.20 -2.63
N GLU A 26 -1.11 8.96 -2.98
CA GLU A 26 -0.24 7.79 -2.84
C GLU A 26 1.00 8.07 -3.67
N THR A 27 2.10 8.41 -3.01
CA THR A 27 3.37 8.72 -3.66
C THR A 27 3.84 7.49 -4.42
N LYS A 28 3.96 7.63 -5.75
CA LYS A 28 4.33 6.52 -6.64
C LYS A 28 5.81 6.56 -6.94
N VAL A 29 6.43 5.40 -7.01
CA VAL A 29 7.80 5.25 -7.51
C VAL A 29 7.81 4.37 -8.75
N ASN A 30 8.61 4.76 -9.73
CA ASN A 30 8.74 4.04 -10.99
C ASN A 30 10.13 3.40 -11.04
N TYR A 31 10.18 2.11 -11.33
CA TYR A 31 11.40 1.35 -11.55
C TYR A 31 11.39 0.80 -12.97
N ASP A 32 12.42 1.11 -13.76
CA ASP A 32 12.56 0.57 -15.11
C ASP A 32 13.00 -0.90 -15.05
N LEU A 33 12.25 -1.80 -15.69
CA LEU A 33 12.58 -3.23 -15.76
C LEU A 33 13.88 -3.51 -16.55
N ASN A 34 14.33 -2.56 -17.36
CA ASN A 34 15.61 -2.56 -18.04
C ASN A 34 16.73 -1.91 -17.22
N ASN A 35 16.43 -1.35 -16.05
CA ASN A 35 17.44 -0.90 -15.12
C ASN A 35 18.33 -2.10 -14.75
N HIS A 36 19.64 -1.96 -14.90
CA HIS A 36 20.61 -2.99 -14.54
C HIS A 36 20.99 -2.94 -13.06
N GLN A 37 20.40 -2.02 -12.29
CA GLN A 37 20.58 -1.95 -10.84
C GLN A 37 19.81 -3.06 -10.14
N LEU A 38 20.53 -3.83 -9.34
CA LEU A 38 19.97 -4.93 -8.55
C LEU A 38 19.13 -4.44 -7.38
N LEU A 39 19.42 -3.25 -6.85
CA LEU A 39 18.75 -2.69 -5.70
C LEU A 39 18.52 -1.21 -5.95
N GLU A 40 17.27 -0.77 -5.77
CA GLU A 40 16.91 0.63 -5.79
C GLU A 40 16.05 0.95 -4.56
N THR A 41 16.31 2.10 -3.93
CA THR A 41 15.61 2.53 -2.72
C THR A 41 15.15 3.98 -2.87
N PHE A 42 13.87 4.18 -2.64
CA PHE A 42 13.20 5.47 -2.69
C PHE A 42 12.74 5.84 -1.29
N THR A 43 12.98 7.09 -0.87
CA THR A 43 12.42 7.62 0.38
C THR A 43 11.48 8.76 0.04
N LEU A 44 10.27 8.67 0.58
CA LEU A 44 9.13 9.51 0.27
C LEU A 44 8.56 10.04 1.57
N GLU A 45 7.83 11.16 1.51
CA GLU A 45 6.96 11.58 2.60
C GLU A 45 5.51 11.29 2.23
N GLU A 46 4.82 10.53 3.09
CA GLU A 46 3.41 10.18 2.97
C GLU A 46 2.71 10.60 4.26
N GLN A 47 1.81 11.58 4.18
CA GLN A 47 1.09 12.14 5.34
C GLN A 47 2.02 12.66 6.47
N GLY A 48 3.14 13.29 6.10
CA GLY A 48 4.12 13.84 7.05
C GLY A 48 5.05 12.80 7.66
N GLU A 49 5.01 11.56 7.18
CA GLU A 49 5.81 10.45 7.67
C GLU A 49 6.71 9.89 6.58
N LYS A 50 7.92 9.44 6.95
CA LYS A 50 8.85 8.87 5.99
C LYS A 50 8.47 7.43 5.65
N VAL A 51 8.30 7.20 4.35
CA VAL A 51 8.05 5.89 3.76
C VAL A 51 9.21 5.54 2.85
N THR A 52 9.76 4.33 3.02
CA THR A 52 10.83 3.81 2.19
C THR A 52 10.29 2.69 1.31
N ILE A 53 10.53 2.80 0.01
CA ILE A 53 10.24 1.73 -0.96
C ILE A 53 11.57 1.18 -1.44
N THR A 54 11.73 -0.14 -1.37
CA THR A 54 12.92 -0.84 -1.84
C THR A 54 12.50 -1.88 -2.87
N ILE A 55 13.20 -1.90 -3.98
CA ILE A 55 13.02 -2.86 -5.07
C ILE A 55 14.34 -3.59 -5.24
N LEU A 56 14.31 -4.90 -5.09
CA LEU A 56 15.46 -5.78 -5.33
C LEU A 56 15.15 -6.67 -6.54
N ASP A 57 15.93 -6.53 -7.61
CA ASP A 57 15.95 -7.49 -8.71
C ASP A 57 16.70 -8.75 -8.27
N ASN A 58 15.96 -9.85 -8.08
CA ASN A 58 16.53 -11.14 -7.72
C ASN A 58 17.02 -11.93 -8.95
N SER A 59 17.07 -11.32 -10.15
CA SER A 59 17.45 -12.01 -11.40
C SER A 59 18.94 -12.30 -11.54
N LEU A 60 19.73 -12.16 -10.47
CA LEU A 60 21.19 -12.33 -10.43
C LEU A 60 21.73 -13.60 -11.12
N PHE A 61 20.91 -14.66 -11.22
CA PHE A 61 21.33 -15.95 -11.77
C PHE A 61 20.41 -16.48 -12.87
N SER A 62 19.44 -15.70 -13.34
CA SER A 62 18.40 -16.19 -14.23
C SER A 62 18.54 -15.57 -15.63
N ARG A 63 19.02 -16.36 -16.59
CA ARG A 63 18.81 -16.10 -18.03
C ARG A 63 17.35 -16.29 -18.45
N MET A 64 16.43 -16.55 -17.51
CA MET A 64 15.03 -16.77 -17.87
C MET A 64 14.35 -15.45 -18.26
N PRO A 65 13.37 -15.51 -19.17
CA PRO A 65 12.51 -14.37 -19.51
C PRO A 65 11.61 -13.90 -18.34
N ASP A 66 11.69 -14.57 -17.19
CA ASP A 66 10.85 -14.36 -16.02
C ASP A 66 11.76 -13.81 -14.91
N LYS A 67 11.63 -12.52 -14.65
CA LYS A 67 12.38 -11.82 -13.60
C LYS A 67 11.57 -11.81 -12.31
N THR A 68 12.25 -11.90 -11.18
CA THR A 68 11.61 -11.87 -9.85
C THR A 68 12.08 -10.66 -9.09
N TYR A 69 11.14 -9.80 -8.70
CA TYR A 69 11.41 -8.59 -7.95
C TYR A 69 10.90 -8.74 -6.52
N THR A 70 11.72 -8.39 -5.54
CA THR A 70 11.25 -8.21 -4.17
C THR A 70 10.89 -6.75 -4.01
N VAL A 71 9.62 -6.48 -3.71
CA VAL A 71 9.11 -5.15 -3.43
C VAL A 71 8.89 -5.03 -1.93
N SER A 72 9.43 -3.99 -1.33
CA SER A 72 9.26 -3.66 0.08
C SER A 72 8.77 -2.23 0.23
N LYS A 73 7.70 -2.01 0.99
CA LYS A 73 7.24 -0.70 1.45
C LYS A 73 7.32 -0.70 2.97
N SER A 74 8.01 0.29 3.54
CA SER A 74 8.12 0.45 4.99
C SER A 74 7.76 1.85 5.42
N LYS A 75 7.14 1.97 6.58
CA LYS A 75 6.95 3.22 7.30
C LYS A 75 7.94 3.28 8.45
N ASN A 76 8.72 4.35 8.52
CA ASN A 76 9.79 4.48 9.51
C ASN A 76 9.26 4.24 10.94
N ASN A 77 9.98 3.43 11.72
CA ASN A 77 9.63 3.04 13.09
C ASN A 77 8.26 2.36 13.29
N ALA A 78 7.55 1.95 12.23
CA ALA A 78 6.22 1.36 12.34
C ALA A 78 6.15 -0.06 11.80
N TRP A 79 6.25 -0.23 10.48
CA TRP A 79 6.01 -1.52 9.83
C TRP A 79 6.69 -1.61 8.47
N THR A 80 6.86 -2.84 7.99
CA THR A 80 7.33 -3.17 6.65
C THR A 80 6.46 -4.25 6.03
N ILE A 81 6.02 -4.04 4.78
CA ILE A 81 5.38 -5.04 3.93
C ILE A 81 6.36 -5.36 2.80
N SER A 82 6.77 -6.61 2.69
CA SER A 82 7.67 -7.09 1.63
C SER A 82 7.10 -8.31 0.94
N TYR A 83 7.24 -8.42 -0.37
CA TYR A 83 6.80 -9.59 -1.11
C TYR A 83 7.50 -9.71 -2.46
N LYS A 84 7.42 -10.89 -3.07
CA LYS A 84 8.01 -11.18 -4.38
C LYS A 84 6.96 -11.10 -5.48
N VAL A 85 7.34 -10.51 -6.61
CA VAL A 85 6.55 -10.38 -7.82
C VAL A 85 7.35 -10.94 -8.99
N ASN A 86 6.75 -11.90 -9.70
CA ASN A 86 7.33 -12.45 -10.92
C ASN A 86 6.77 -11.69 -12.11
N VAL A 87 7.65 -11.21 -12.99
CA VAL A 87 7.30 -10.43 -14.17
C VAL A 87 7.87 -11.10 -15.41
N LYS A 88 7.02 -11.26 -16.43
CA LYS A 88 7.36 -11.82 -17.73
C LYS A 88 6.65 -11.02 -18.81
N LYS A 89 7.38 -10.56 -19.84
CA LYS A 89 6.81 -9.83 -20.99
C LYS A 89 5.86 -8.69 -20.54
N ASN A 90 6.31 -7.87 -19.58
CA ASN A 90 5.53 -6.75 -19.03
C ASN A 90 4.21 -7.17 -18.35
N LYS A 91 4.15 -8.39 -17.80
CA LYS A 91 3.00 -8.91 -17.04
C LYS A 91 3.45 -9.54 -15.73
N ILE A 92 2.69 -9.33 -14.67
CA ILE A 92 2.82 -10.04 -13.41
C ILE A 92 2.28 -11.46 -13.59
N THR A 93 3.13 -12.46 -13.38
CA THR A 93 2.77 -13.86 -13.45
C THR A 93 2.48 -14.46 -12.07
N ALA A 94 3.11 -13.95 -11.02
CA ALA A 94 2.87 -14.38 -9.65
C ALA A 94 3.17 -13.27 -8.64
N ALA A 95 2.51 -13.35 -7.48
CA ALA A 95 2.84 -12.57 -6.30
C ALA A 95 2.80 -13.49 -5.08
N HIS A 96 3.89 -13.57 -4.32
CA HIS A 96 4.06 -14.57 -3.27
C HIS A 96 5.11 -14.15 -2.23
N SER A 97 5.39 -15.04 -1.27
CA SER A 97 6.43 -14.86 -0.24
C SER A 97 6.26 -13.56 0.55
N GLY A 98 5.01 -13.24 0.91
CA GLY A 98 4.69 -12.06 1.72
C GLY A 98 5.31 -12.12 3.10
N GLN A 99 5.90 -11.02 3.52
CA GLN A 99 6.47 -10.78 4.84
C GLN A 99 5.92 -9.47 5.38
N PHE A 100 5.47 -9.51 6.62
CA PHE A 100 4.83 -8.40 7.31
C PHE A 100 5.58 -8.23 8.63
N THR A 101 6.51 -7.28 8.65
CA THR A 101 7.39 -7.04 9.80
C THR A 101 6.88 -5.87 10.60
N GLU A 102 6.77 -6.07 11.91
CA GLU A 102 6.27 -5.09 12.86
C GLU A 102 7.47 -4.54 13.64
N ILE A 103 7.66 -3.22 13.59
CA ILE A 103 8.59 -2.52 14.48
C ILE A 103 7.82 -2.04 15.72
N GLN A 104 6.63 -1.50 15.49
CA GLN A 104 5.65 -1.14 16.52
C GLN A 104 4.27 -1.61 16.10
N GLY A 105 3.43 -1.95 17.08
CA GLY A 105 2.08 -2.43 16.81
C GLY A 105 2.03 -3.90 16.42
N SER A 106 0.99 -4.29 15.67
CA SER A 106 0.83 -5.67 15.17
C SER A 106 0.06 -5.74 13.84
N PHE A 107 0.34 -6.76 13.04
CA PHE A 107 -0.38 -7.09 11.82
C PHE A 107 -1.42 -8.18 12.06
N SER A 108 -2.52 -8.05 11.31
CA SER A 108 -3.54 -9.06 11.15
C SER A 108 -4.08 -9.02 9.71
N ASN A 109 -4.84 -10.03 9.30
CA ASN A 109 -5.49 -10.10 7.98
C ASN A 109 -4.51 -9.85 6.82
N THR A 110 -3.30 -10.40 6.94
CA THR A 110 -2.23 -10.21 5.96
C THR A 110 -2.49 -11.05 4.72
N SER A 111 -2.20 -10.49 3.55
CA SER A 111 -2.32 -11.22 2.28
C SER A 111 -1.43 -10.60 1.21
N VAL A 112 -0.86 -11.47 0.37
CA VAL A 112 -0.24 -11.07 -0.90
C VAL A 112 -0.95 -11.82 -2.00
N LYS A 113 -1.49 -11.09 -2.96
CA LYS A 113 -2.22 -11.68 -4.08
C LYS A 113 -1.93 -10.95 -5.38
N ARG A 114 -1.85 -11.72 -6.46
CA ARG A 114 -1.98 -11.21 -7.82
C ARG A 114 -3.46 -10.96 -8.08
N HIS A 115 -3.80 -9.74 -8.47
CA HIS A 115 -5.16 -9.33 -8.81
C HIS A 115 -5.43 -9.36 -10.32
N SER A 116 -4.41 -9.13 -11.14
CA SER A 116 -4.50 -9.21 -12.61
C SER A 116 -3.13 -9.50 -13.23
N ASP A 117 -3.04 -9.51 -14.56
CA ASP A 117 -1.76 -9.52 -15.30
C ASP A 117 -0.92 -8.27 -15.04
N SER A 118 -1.50 -7.19 -14.50
CA SER A 118 -0.82 -5.92 -14.29
C SER A 118 -0.71 -5.51 -12.84
N LEU A 119 -1.41 -6.16 -11.90
CA LEU A 119 -1.56 -5.70 -10.52
C LEU A 119 -1.30 -6.83 -9.51
N ALA A 120 -0.42 -6.54 -8.55
CA ALA A 120 -0.22 -7.31 -7.33
C ALA A 120 -0.36 -6.40 -6.11
N ILE A 121 -0.90 -6.95 -5.02
CA ILE A 121 -1.11 -6.21 -3.78
C ILE A 121 -0.68 -7.08 -2.59
N GLY A 122 0.22 -6.54 -1.78
CA GLY A 122 0.45 -6.97 -0.40
C GLY A 122 -0.30 -6.04 0.55
N LYS A 123 -1.17 -6.57 1.41
CA LYS A 123 -1.95 -5.76 2.36
C LYS A 123 -2.13 -6.44 3.70
N GLY A 124 -2.34 -5.64 4.74
CA GLY A 124 -2.64 -6.11 6.08
C GLY A 124 -3.34 -5.02 6.90
N SER A 125 -3.94 -5.42 8.02
CA SER A 125 -4.45 -4.50 9.03
C SER A 125 -3.37 -4.30 10.08
N TRP A 126 -2.84 -3.09 10.20
CA TRP A 126 -1.84 -2.72 11.19
C TRP A 126 -2.51 -1.99 12.35
N LYS A 127 -2.38 -2.55 13.55
CA LYS A 127 -2.91 -1.97 14.78
C LYS A 127 -1.78 -1.38 15.61
N TYR A 128 -1.93 -0.12 16.00
CA TYR A 128 -1.06 0.54 16.97
C TYR A 128 -1.90 1.26 18.02
N ARG A 129 -1.66 0.91 19.28
CA ARG A 129 -2.50 1.32 20.41
C ARG A 129 -3.98 1.00 20.13
N SER A 130 -4.84 2.02 20.07
CA SER A 130 -6.28 1.88 19.83
C SER A 130 -6.67 2.08 18.35
N ALA A 131 -5.73 2.44 17.48
CA ALA A 131 -5.99 2.67 16.06
C ALA A 131 -5.65 1.43 15.23
N THR A 132 -6.51 1.09 14.28
CA THR A 132 -6.24 0.04 13.29
C THR A 132 -6.38 0.66 11.90
N ASN A 133 -5.32 0.54 11.10
CA ASN A 133 -5.27 1.06 9.74
C ASN A 133 -5.04 -0.07 8.75
N VAL A 134 -5.74 -0.03 7.61
CA VAL A 134 -5.40 -0.91 6.49
C VAL A 134 -4.21 -0.31 5.78
N VAL A 135 -3.15 -1.09 5.65
CA VAL A 135 -1.92 -0.70 4.97
C VAL A 135 -1.65 -1.65 3.81
N GLN A 136 -1.08 -1.11 2.74
CA GLN A 136 -0.85 -1.86 1.51
C GLN A 136 0.42 -1.40 0.80
N ALA A 137 0.98 -2.32 0.02
CA ALA A 137 2.01 -2.11 -0.97
C ALA A 137 1.47 -2.63 -2.30
N LYS A 138 1.20 -1.72 -3.23
CA LYS A 138 0.63 -1.99 -4.54
C LYS A 138 1.75 -2.01 -5.56
N THR A 139 1.80 -3.04 -6.39
CA THR A 139 2.74 -3.12 -7.51
C THR A 139 1.97 -3.26 -8.81
N THR A 140 2.20 -2.30 -9.70
CA THR A 140 1.65 -2.31 -11.06
C THR A 140 2.78 -2.48 -12.06
N VAL A 141 2.55 -3.25 -13.13
CA VAL A 141 3.47 -3.30 -14.27
C VAL A 141 2.81 -2.66 -15.50
N SER A 142 3.51 -1.72 -16.11
CA SER A 142 3.06 -1.03 -17.32
C SER A 142 4.24 -0.36 -18.01
N ASN A 143 4.24 -0.29 -19.35
CA ASN A 143 5.26 0.42 -20.11
C ASN A 143 6.71 0.01 -19.77
N ASN A 144 6.91 -1.29 -19.49
CA ASN A 144 8.20 -1.84 -19.07
C ASN A 144 8.74 -1.28 -17.74
N GLN A 145 7.83 -0.81 -16.87
CA GLN A 145 8.14 -0.27 -15.55
C GLN A 145 7.32 -0.96 -14.48
N LEU A 146 7.91 -1.08 -13.29
CA LEU A 146 7.21 -1.36 -12.05
C LEU A 146 6.86 -0.05 -11.37
N VAL A 147 5.57 0.14 -11.11
CA VAL A 147 5.06 1.29 -10.35
C VAL A 147 4.62 0.78 -8.98
N ILE A 148 5.25 1.29 -7.93
CA ILE A 148 4.95 0.89 -6.54
C ILE A 148 4.27 2.05 -5.82
N GLN A 149 3.22 1.72 -5.08
CA GLN A 149 2.41 2.64 -4.27
C GLN A 149 2.16 2.09 -2.88
#